data_AF-A0A2T4AKQ6-F1
#
_entry.id   AF-A0A2T4AKQ6-F1
#
_cell.length_a   1.000
_cell.length_b   1.000
_cell.length_c   1.000
_cell.angle_alpha   90.00
_cell.angle_beta   90.00
_cell.angle_gamma   90.00
#
_symmetry.space_group_name_H-M   'P 1'
#
loop_
_entity.id
_entity.type
_entity.pdbx_description
1 polymer ?
#
loop_
_entity_poly.entity_id
_entity_poly.type
_entity_poly.pdbx_seq_one_letter_code
_entity_poly.pdbx_strand_id
1 'polypeptide(L)'
;MASSARQFARVATRTTTRTFAAAPRQAFRQQGRRFYSSEPEKKSSSSLLYLGAAAAAGGLGIWFFTSGASASSKTFVPTQADYQKVYNDIAERLDADYDDGSYGPVLVRLAWHCSGTYDKETKTGGSNGATMRFAPESNHGANAGLIAARDFLEPIKAKYPWITYSDLWILGGVCAIQEMHGPIVPYRPGRRDGEAAACTPDGRLPDASQGAKHLRDIFYRMGFDDREIVALSGGHAIGRCHSNRSGYEGPWTFSPTMLTNDFYKLLLEEKWQYKKWDGPKQLEDKTTKTLMMLPTDHVLTTDKAFRPWVEKYAADNDLFFKDFSAVVLRLFELGVPFAEGSENSRWTFKPTHA
;
A
#
# COMPACT_ATOMS: atom_id res chain seq x y z
N MET A 1 -39.71 -52.05 -24.97
CA MET A 1 -38.52 -52.09 -24.11
C MET A 1 -38.17 -50.65 -23.74
N ALA A 2 -38.34 -50.35 -22.45
CA ALA A 2 -37.96 -49.18 -21.66
C ALA A 2 -37.95 -47.77 -22.29
N SER A 3 -39.02 -47.01 -22.03
CA SER A 3 -39.05 -45.55 -21.96
C SER A 3 -39.01 -45.16 -20.47
N SER A 4 -38.13 -44.23 -20.08
CA SER A 4 -38.03 -43.75 -18.70
C SER A 4 -38.43 -42.29 -18.62
N ALA A 5 -39.66 -42.05 -18.18
CA ALA A 5 -40.17 -40.75 -17.79
C ALA A 5 -39.59 -40.35 -16.42
N ARG A 6 -39.10 -39.11 -16.28
CA ARG A 6 -38.84 -38.48 -14.99
C ARG A 6 -39.88 -37.40 -14.72
N GLN A 7 -40.61 -37.57 -13.62
CA GLN A 7 -41.59 -36.63 -13.07
C GLN A 7 -40.89 -35.37 -12.55
N PHE A 8 -41.46 -34.21 -12.85
CA PHE A 8 -41.14 -32.94 -12.22
C PHE A 8 -41.94 -32.79 -10.92
N ALA A 9 -41.27 -32.74 -9.77
CA ALA A 9 -41.85 -32.32 -8.51
C ALA A 9 -41.67 -30.79 -8.34
N ARG A 10 -42.78 -30.07 -8.16
CA ARG A 10 -42.80 -28.65 -7.82
C ARG A 10 -42.38 -28.46 -6.36
N VAL A 11 -41.32 -27.70 -6.12
CA VAL A 11 -40.96 -27.19 -4.79
C VAL A 11 -41.56 -25.78 -4.65
N ALA A 12 -42.46 -25.63 -3.68
CA ALA A 12 -43.02 -24.34 -3.29
C ALA A 12 -42.06 -23.63 -2.33
N THR A 13 -41.51 -22.48 -2.74
CA THR A 13 -40.76 -21.58 -1.86
C THR A 13 -41.71 -20.59 -1.19
N ARG A 14 -41.84 -20.67 0.14
CA ARG A 14 -42.53 -19.69 0.98
C ARG A 14 -41.76 -18.36 0.99
N THR A 15 -42.42 -17.30 0.60
CA THR A 15 -41.99 -15.91 0.76
C THR A 15 -42.17 -15.49 2.23
N THR A 16 -41.10 -15.08 2.91
CA THR A 16 -41.19 -14.41 4.21
C THR A 16 -40.81 -12.94 4.06
N THR A 17 -41.82 -12.08 4.13
CA THR A 17 -41.67 -10.62 4.25
C THR A 17 -41.17 -10.27 5.66
N ARG A 18 -40.00 -9.63 5.76
CA ARG A 18 -39.57 -8.96 7.01
C ARG A 18 -40.07 -7.52 7.00
N THR A 19 -41.00 -7.24 7.90
CA THR A 19 -41.45 -5.90 8.28
C THR A 19 -40.43 -5.24 9.21
N PHE A 20 -40.05 -3.99 8.93
CA PHE A 20 -39.30 -3.14 9.86
C PHE A 20 -40.29 -2.53 10.85
N ALA A 21 -40.14 -2.84 12.14
CA ALA A 21 -40.82 -2.14 13.24
C ALA A 21 -39.83 -1.16 13.89
N ALA A 22 -40.21 0.11 13.94
CA ALA A 22 -39.45 1.17 14.61
C ALA A 22 -39.57 1.04 16.14
N ALA A 23 -38.44 1.13 16.85
CA ALA A 23 -38.38 1.18 18.31
C ALA A 23 -38.46 2.63 18.82
N PRO A 24 -39.13 2.90 19.96
CA PRO A 24 -39.32 4.26 20.48
C PRO A 24 -38.06 4.78 21.20
N ARG A 25 -37.80 6.08 21.04
CA ARG A 25 -36.80 6.85 21.80
C ARG A 25 -37.27 7.05 23.24
N GLN A 26 -36.54 6.52 24.22
CA GLN A 26 -36.66 6.93 25.62
C GLN A 26 -35.58 7.94 25.97
N ALA A 27 -36.03 9.15 26.35
CA ALA A 27 -35.20 10.22 26.89
C ALA A 27 -34.79 9.88 28.32
N PHE A 28 -33.49 9.92 28.62
CA PHE A 28 -33.01 9.82 30.00
C PHE A 28 -32.72 11.21 30.56
N ARG A 29 -33.51 11.56 31.59
CA ARG A 29 -33.43 12.79 32.38
C ARG A 29 -32.24 12.71 33.34
N GLN A 30 -31.41 13.75 33.33
CA GLN A 30 -30.33 13.95 34.29
C GLN A 30 -30.90 14.55 35.58
N GLN A 31 -30.71 13.90 36.73
CA GLN A 31 -30.82 14.51 38.06
C GLN A 31 -29.81 13.87 39.00
N GLY A 32 -28.96 14.71 39.59
CA GLY A 32 -27.83 14.28 40.43
C GLY A 32 -28.20 13.98 41.87
N ARG A 33 -27.21 13.48 42.62
CA ARG A 33 -27.05 13.68 44.07
C ARG A 33 -25.61 13.37 44.47
N ARG A 34 -25.03 14.35 45.18
CA ARG A 34 -23.73 14.30 45.87
C ARG A 34 -23.81 13.27 47.00
N PHE A 35 -22.73 12.52 47.23
CA PHE A 35 -22.50 11.81 48.49
C PHE A 35 -21.17 12.23 49.09
N TYR A 36 -21.25 12.46 50.41
CA TYR A 36 -20.24 12.97 51.34
C TYR A 36 -19.22 11.88 51.67
N SER A 37 -17.95 12.24 51.88
CA SER A 37 -16.93 11.34 52.43
C SER A 37 -17.13 11.18 53.95
N SER A 38 -17.12 9.93 54.43
CA SER A 38 -16.88 9.62 55.84
C SER A 38 -15.44 9.10 55.99
N GLU A 39 -14.68 9.70 56.89
CA GLU A 39 -13.42 9.19 57.42
C GLU A 39 -13.56 7.77 58.00
N PRO A 40 -12.46 7.00 58.08
CA PRO A 40 -12.31 5.99 59.11
C PRO A 40 -11.27 6.38 60.17
N GLU A 41 -11.65 6.07 61.41
CA GLU A 41 -10.90 6.21 62.65
C GLU A 41 -9.59 5.39 62.73
N LYS A 42 -8.66 5.92 63.54
CA LYS A 42 -7.39 5.32 63.95
C LYS A 42 -7.55 4.11 64.87
N LYS A 43 -6.74 3.06 64.68
CA LYS A 43 -6.20 2.22 65.78
C LYS A 43 -4.73 1.78 65.57
N SER A 44 -3.92 2.17 66.56
CA SER A 44 -2.79 1.52 67.25
C SER A 44 -1.72 0.67 66.53
N SER A 45 -0.52 1.28 66.40
CA SER A 45 0.85 0.80 66.73
C SER A 45 1.31 -0.65 66.47
N SER A 46 2.26 -0.79 65.53
CA SER A 46 3.47 -1.64 65.68
C SER A 46 4.61 -1.15 64.77
N SER A 47 5.40 -0.19 65.26
CA SER A 47 6.46 0.52 64.53
C SER A 47 7.77 -0.27 64.31
N LEU A 48 7.77 -1.60 64.47
CA LEU A 48 8.98 -2.43 64.36
C LEU A 48 9.01 -3.40 63.17
N LEU A 49 7.89 -3.59 62.46
CA LEU A 49 7.84 -4.47 61.27
C LEU A 49 8.19 -3.76 59.95
N TYR A 50 8.17 -2.43 59.91
CA TYR A 50 8.50 -1.65 58.70
C TYR A 50 9.99 -1.32 58.56
N LEU A 51 10.78 -1.41 59.62
CA LEU A 51 12.23 -1.13 59.57
C LEU A 51 13.05 -2.28 58.96
N GLY A 52 12.57 -3.53 59.06
CA GLY A 52 13.24 -4.68 58.43
C GLY A 52 13.02 -4.77 56.91
N ALA A 53 11.82 -4.42 56.43
CA ALA A 53 11.47 -4.46 55.00
C ALA A 53 12.11 -3.32 54.20
N ALA A 54 12.33 -2.15 54.82
CA ALA A 54 12.97 -1.00 54.17
C ALA A 54 14.48 -1.20 53.95
N ALA A 55 15.17 -1.93 54.83
CA ALA A 55 16.61 -2.16 54.70
C ALA A 55 16.95 -3.15 53.56
N ALA A 56 16.13 -4.17 53.32
CA ALA A 56 16.32 -5.12 52.23
C ALA A 56 16.03 -4.49 50.84
N ALA A 57 15.01 -3.63 50.75
CA ALA A 57 14.71 -2.88 49.53
C ALA A 57 15.75 -1.77 49.25
N GLY A 58 16.25 -1.11 50.30
CA GLY A 58 17.31 -0.11 50.18
C GLY A 58 18.65 -0.70 49.73
N GLY A 59 19.03 -1.89 50.24
CA GLY A 59 20.26 -2.57 49.84
C GLY A 59 20.26 -3.05 48.38
N LEU A 60 19.12 -3.57 47.89
CA LEU A 60 18.95 -3.93 46.48
C LEU A 60 18.92 -2.70 45.58
N GLY A 61 18.23 -1.63 45.99
CA GLY A 61 18.18 -0.37 45.25
C GLY A 61 19.55 0.28 45.10
N ILE A 62 20.34 0.32 46.19
CA ILE A 62 21.71 0.82 46.17
C ILE A 62 22.59 -0.10 45.32
N TRP A 63 22.50 -1.43 45.46
CA TRP A 63 23.27 -2.35 44.63
C TRP A 63 22.98 -2.15 43.13
N PHE A 64 21.72 -2.05 42.71
CA PHE A 64 21.39 -1.76 41.30
C PHE A 64 21.90 -0.39 40.82
N PHE A 65 21.84 0.65 41.67
CA PHE A 65 22.34 1.98 41.34
C PHE A 65 23.88 2.06 41.31
N THR A 66 24.57 1.32 42.17
CA THR A 66 26.04 1.30 42.25
C THR A 66 26.69 0.26 41.35
N SER A 67 25.94 -0.75 40.88
CA SER A 67 26.45 -1.81 40.00
C SER A 67 26.74 -1.33 38.58
N GLY A 68 26.43 -0.08 38.22
CA GLY A 68 26.87 0.50 36.95
C GLY A 68 26.51 -0.34 35.71
N ALA A 69 25.50 -1.20 35.81
CA ALA A 69 24.98 -1.95 34.69
C ALA A 69 24.05 -1.03 33.91
N SER A 70 24.64 0.03 33.35
CA SER A 70 24.08 0.67 32.17
C SER A 70 24.14 -0.41 31.09
N ALA A 71 23.08 -1.20 30.99
CA ALA A 71 22.83 -2.03 29.83
C ALA A 71 22.66 -1.06 28.67
N SER A 72 23.78 -0.66 28.06
CA SER A 72 23.81 -0.04 26.75
C SER A 72 23.20 -1.07 25.81
N SER A 73 21.87 -1.03 25.63
CA SER A 73 21.24 -1.72 24.53
C SER A 73 21.87 -1.14 23.28
N LYS A 74 22.79 -1.89 22.66
CA LYS A 74 23.36 -1.47 21.39
C LYS A 74 22.16 -1.30 20.45
N THR A 75 21.91 -0.08 20.02
CA THR A 75 20.86 0.20 19.03
C THR A 75 21.12 -0.72 17.84
N PHE A 76 20.16 -1.58 17.53
CA PHE A 76 20.28 -2.47 16.38
C PHE A 76 20.35 -1.63 15.12
N VAL A 77 21.44 -1.76 14.37
CA VAL A 77 21.64 -1.10 13.08
C VAL A 77 21.45 -2.18 12.01
N PRO A 78 20.31 -2.20 11.30
CA PRO A 78 20.03 -3.23 10.32
C PRO A 78 21.00 -3.14 9.13
N THR A 79 21.43 -4.29 8.63
CA THR A 79 22.30 -4.42 7.47
C THR A 79 21.50 -4.75 6.20
N GLN A 80 22.13 -4.73 5.03
CA GLN A 80 21.52 -5.22 3.79
C GLN A 80 21.06 -6.67 3.92
N ALA A 81 21.81 -7.52 4.65
CA ALA A 81 21.43 -8.91 4.87
C ALA A 81 20.16 -9.04 5.74
N ASP A 82 19.94 -8.13 6.69
CA ASP A 82 18.72 -8.11 7.49
C ASP A 82 17.51 -7.70 6.64
N TYR A 83 17.65 -6.68 5.78
CA TYR A 83 16.62 -6.32 4.81
C TYR A 83 16.37 -7.39 3.76
N GLN A 84 17.39 -8.15 3.33
CA GLN A 84 17.20 -9.29 2.43
C GLN A 84 16.33 -10.38 3.09
N LYS A 85 16.43 -10.60 4.41
CA LYS A 85 15.52 -11.53 5.11
C LYS A 85 14.07 -11.02 5.08
N VAL A 86 13.86 -9.72 5.28
CA VAL A 86 12.52 -9.11 5.15
C VAL A 86 12.00 -9.26 3.72
N TYR A 87 12.84 -8.99 2.71
CA TYR A 87 12.52 -9.19 1.30
C TYR A 87 12.08 -10.65 1.03
N ASN A 88 12.84 -11.62 1.51
CA ASN A 88 12.56 -13.05 1.29
C ASN A 88 11.21 -13.45 1.91
N ASP A 89 10.94 -13.03 3.14
CA ASP A 89 9.66 -13.34 3.80
C ASP A 89 8.46 -12.68 3.11
N ILE A 90 8.67 -11.53 2.45
CA ILE A 90 7.64 -10.92 1.58
C ILE A 90 7.45 -11.79 0.34
N ALA A 91 8.54 -12.15 -0.35
CA ALA A 91 8.53 -12.95 -1.57
C ALA A 91 7.82 -14.31 -1.37
N GLU A 92 8.14 -15.02 -0.30
CA GLU A 92 7.54 -16.32 0.07
C GLU A 92 6.01 -16.27 0.27
N ARG A 93 5.45 -15.07 0.45
CA ARG A 93 4.02 -14.86 0.70
C ARG A 93 3.29 -14.21 -0.48
N LEU A 94 3.99 -13.80 -1.54
CA LEU A 94 3.37 -13.08 -2.66
C LEU A 94 2.28 -13.92 -3.33
N ASP A 95 2.56 -15.20 -3.58
CA ASP A 95 1.61 -16.15 -4.14
C ASP A 95 0.57 -16.53 -3.09
N ALA A 96 -0.68 -16.18 -3.34
CA ALA A 96 -1.77 -16.35 -2.38
C ALA A 96 -3.13 -16.37 -3.07
N ASP A 97 -4.17 -16.77 -2.33
CA ASP A 97 -5.57 -16.66 -2.76
C ASP A 97 -6.05 -15.19 -2.67
N TYR A 98 -5.49 -14.33 -3.52
CA TYR A 98 -5.83 -12.91 -3.63
C TYR A 98 -5.79 -12.46 -5.09
N ASP A 99 -6.89 -11.83 -5.54
CA ASP A 99 -7.10 -11.32 -6.90
C ASP A 99 -6.63 -12.34 -7.99
N ASP A 100 -5.52 -12.06 -8.66
CA ASP A 100 -4.94 -12.87 -9.75
C ASP A 100 -4.00 -13.98 -9.27
N GLY A 101 -4.14 -14.40 -8.00
CA GLY A 101 -3.26 -15.37 -7.36
C GLY A 101 -2.01 -14.76 -6.72
N SER A 102 -1.94 -13.43 -6.59
CA SER A 102 -0.77 -12.74 -6.04
C SER A 102 -1.08 -11.40 -5.39
N TYR A 103 -0.41 -11.11 -4.27
CA TYR A 103 -0.37 -9.77 -3.66
C TYR A 103 0.59 -8.81 -4.35
N GLY A 104 1.43 -9.28 -5.28
CA GLY A 104 2.44 -8.47 -5.96
C GLY A 104 1.89 -7.14 -6.49
N PRO A 105 0.84 -7.14 -7.33
CA PRO A 105 0.33 -5.91 -7.92
C PRO A 105 -0.18 -4.88 -6.89
N VAL A 106 -0.83 -5.34 -5.81
CA VAL A 106 -1.35 -4.42 -4.78
C VAL A 106 -0.22 -3.86 -3.90
N LEU A 107 0.89 -4.58 -3.73
CA LEU A 107 2.08 -4.05 -3.04
C LEU A 107 2.80 -2.99 -3.87
N VAL A 108 2.91 -3.18 -5.20
CA VAL A 108 3.41 -2.13 -6.09
C VAL A 108 2.52 -0.89 -6.02
N ARG A 109 1.19 -1.09 -6.03
CA ARG A 109 0.24 0.01 -5.86
C ARG A 109 0.38 0.71 -4.52
N LEU A 110 0.57 -0.02 -3.41
CA LEU A 110 0.81 0.57 -2.09
C LEU A 110 2.06 1.46 -2.10
N ALA A 111 3.17 0.96 -2.62
CA ALA A 111 4.43 1.70 -2.71
C ALA A 111 4.33 2.92 -3.63
N TRP A 112 3.63 2.81 -4.77
CA TRP A 112 3.32 3.94 -5.64
C TRP A 112 2.48 4.99 -4.91
N HIS A 113 1.37 4.60 -4.28
CA HIS A 113 0.43 5.53 -3.64
C HIS A 113 1.03 6.29 -2.47
N CYS A 114 1.83 5.63 -1.61
CA CYS A 114 2.50 6.35 -0.52
C CYS A 114 3.59 7.31 -1.03
N SER A 115 4.19 7.05 -2.19
CA SER A 115 5.21 7.92 -2.79
C SER A 115 4.61 9.05 -3.65
N GLY A 116 3.52 8.77 -4.35
CA GLY A 116 2.89 9.64 -5.35
C GLY A 116 2.22 10.90 -4.78
N THR A 117 2.13 11.01 -3.45
CA THR A 117 1.62 12.20 -2.76
C THR A 117 2.66 13.32 -2.64
N TYR A 118 3.91 13.08 -3.06
CA TYR A 118 4.97 14.08 -2.96
C TYR A 118 4.63 15.36 -3.75
N ASP A 119 5.01 16.48 -3.17
CA ASP A 119 4.95 17.79 -3.76
C ASP A 119 6.31 18.48 -3.59
N LYS A 120 6.97 18.77 -4.71
CA LYS A 120 8.31 19.35 -4.71
C LYS A 120 8.33 20.81 -4.25
N GLU A 121 7.21 21.53 -4.31
CA GLU A 121 7.15 22.95 -3.91
C GLU A 121 6.99 23.04 -2.39
N THR A 122 6.05 22.28 -1.84
CA THR A 122 5.78 22.28 -0.40
C THR A 122 6.68 21.33 0.40
N LYS A 123 7.39 20.41 -0.27
CA LYS A 123 8.21 19.34 0.33
C LYS A 123 7.42 18.43 1.27
N THR A 124 6.14 18.23 0.99
CA THR A 124 5.22 17.39 1.78
C THR A 124 4.81 16.13 1.01
N GLY A 125 4.36 15.11 1.73
CA GLY A 125 4.03 13.80 1.16
C GLY A 125 5.28 13.00 0.79
N GLY A 126 5.10 11.97 -0.03
CA GLY A 126 6.17 11.05 -0.40
C GLY A 126 6.31 9.87 0.56
N SER A 127 7.24 8.97 0.24
CA SER A 127 7.34 7.64 0.88
C SER A 127 7.80 7.68 2.35
N ASN A 128 8.29 8.82 2.83
CA ASN A 128 8.76 8.99 4.19
C ASN A 128 7.60 9.37 5.13
N GLY A 129 7.09 8.41 5.91
CA GLY A 129 6.10 8.67 6.95
C GLY A 129 5.04 7.58 7.10
N ALA A 130 4.77 6.81 6.04
CA ALA A 130 3.69 5.81 6.00
C ALA A 130 2.37 6.40 6.55
N THR A 131 2.06 7.64 6.15
CA THR A 131 0.95 8.43 6.70
C THR A 131 -0.41 7.88 6.29
N MET A 132 -0.48 7.11 5.20
CA MET A 132 -1.66 6.33 4.81
C MET A 132 -2.06 5.24 5.84
N ARG A 133 -1.34 5.07 6.96
CA ARG A 133 -1.84 4.35 8.13
C ARG A 133 -2.99 5.09 8.84
N PHE A 134 -3.08 6.40 8.68
CA PHE A 134 -3.99 7.26 9.43
C PHE A 134 -5.04 7.91 8.52
N ALA A 135 -6.18 8.26 9.12
CA ALA A 135 -7.15 9.14 8.49
C ALA A 135 -6.66 10.60 8.53
N PRO A 136 -6.99 11.44 7.53
CA PRO A 136 -7.91 11.15 6.43
C PRO A 136 -7.29 10.35 5.27
N GLU A 137 -5.97 10.27 5.17
CA GLU A 137 -5.27 9.74 3.98
C GLU A 137 -5.61 8.27 3.67
N SER A 138 -5.77 7.44 4.70
CA SER A 138 -6.21 6.05 4.54
C SER A 138 -7.60 5.89 3.92
N ASN A 139 -8.42 6.93 3.99
CA ASN A 139 -9.83 6.94 3.56
C ASN A 139 -10.05 7.71 2.25
N HIS A 140 -8.99 8.29 1.67
CA HIS A 140 -9.09 8.91 0.34
C HIS A 140 -9.54 7.87 -0.70
N GLY A 141 -10.40 8.28 -1.62
CA GLY A 141 -11.00 7.38 -2.61
C GLY A 141 -9.94 6.66 -3.46
N ALA A 142 -8.87 7.35 -3.83
CA ALA A 142 -7.75 6.77 -4.58
C ALA A 142 -7.08 5.59 -3.84
N ASN A 143 -7.12 5.57 -2.51
CA ASN A 143 -6.46 4.55 -1.68
C ASN A 143 -7.37 3.36 -1.35
N ALA A 144 -8.60 3.33 -1.87
CA ALA A 144 -9.51 2.22 -1.68
C ALA A 144 -8.88 0.88 -2.10
N GLY A 145 -9.02 -0.14 -1.23
CA GLY A 145 -8.44 -1.47 -1.40
C GLY A 145 -7.02 -1.64 -0.85
N LEU A 146 -6.26 -0.57 -0.59
CA LEU A 146 -4.87 -0.67 -0.09
C LEU A 146 -4.76 -1.17 1.36
N ILE A 147 -5.89 -1.35 2.06
CA ILE A 147 -5.89 -2.09 3.33
C ILE A 147 -5.40 -3.53 3.15
N ALA A 148 -5.70 -4.19 2.02
CA ALA A 148 -5.23 -5.54 1.76
C ALA A 148 -3.69 -5.66 1.75
N ALA A 149 -3.02 -4.70 1.10
CA ALA A 149 -1.56 -4.62 1.10
C ALA A 149 -0.96 -4.29 2.47
N ARG A 150 -1.63 -3.43 3.26
CA ARG A 150 -1.20 -3.10 4.62
C ARG A 150 -1.32 -4.32 5.54
N ASP A 151 -2.48 -4.97 5.56
CA ASP A 151 -2.74 -6.17 6.34
C ASP A 151 -1.80 -7.33 5.95
N PHE A 152 -1.50 -7.46 4.66
CA PHE A 152 -0.49 -8.40 4.17
C PHE A 152 0.88 -8.20 4.83
N LEU A 153 1.30 -6.94 5.01
CA LEU A 153 2.61 -6.58 5.57
C LEU A 153 2.64 -6.59 7.11
N GLU A 154 1.51 -6.56 7.81
CA GLU A 154 1.49 -6.55 9.29
C GLU A 154 2.20 -7.76 9.93
N PRO A 155 2.03 -9.03 9.47
CA PRO A 155 2.81 -10.15 10.00
C PRO A 155 4.33 -9.99 9.79
N ILE A 156 4.76 -9.37 8.68
CA ILE A 156 6.17 -9.06 8.43
C ILE A 156 6.66 -8.00 9.40
N LYS A 157 5.88 -6.93 9.60
CA LYS A 157 6.19 -5.87 10.57
C LYS A 157 6.33 -6.44 11.98
N ALA A 158 5.45 -7.37 12.37
CA ALA A 158 5.49 -8.03 13.66
C ALA A 158 6.74 -8.90 13.84
N LYS A 159 7.17 -9.62 12.79
CA LYS A 159 8.41 -10.42 12.79
C LYS A 159 9.67 -9.54 12.83
N TYR A 160 9.63 -8.36 12.21
CA TYR A 160 10.76 -7.42 12.13
C TYR A 160 10.39 -6.07 12.77
N PRO A 161 10.27 -5.97 14.10
CA PRO A 161 9.82 -4.74 14.75
C PRO A 161 10.75 -3.54 14.50
N TRP A 162 12.01 -3.79 14.12
CA TRP A 162 13.01 -2.77 13.83
C TRP A 162 12.79 -2.02 12.51
N ILE A 163 12.10 -2.60 11.51
CA ILE A 163 11.83 -1.92 10.24
C ILE A 163 10.68 -0.94 10.42
N THR A 164 10.77 0.25 9.85
CA THR A 164 9.67 1.21 9.82
C THR A 164 8.60 0.74 8.84
N TYR A 165 7.35 1.13 9.04
CA TYR A 165 6.29 0.89 8.05
C TYR A 165 6.66 1.51 6.70
N SER A 166 7.28 2.70 6.74
CA SER A 166 7.71 3.44 5.55
C SER A 166 8.73 2.66 4.72
N ASP A 167 9.77 2.12 5.35
CA ASP A 167 10.76 1.28 4.65
C ASP A 167 10.16 -0.06 4.22
N LEU A 168 9.28 -0.65 5.03
CA LEU A 168 8.61 -1.92 4.73
C LEU A 168 7.72 -1.84 3.50
N TRP A 169 6.92 -0.78 3.36
CA TRP A 169 6.02 -0.63 2.21
C TRP A 169 6.78 -0.45 0.90
N ILE A 170 7.86 0.33 0.92
CA ILE A 170 8.72 0.49 -0.25
C ILE A 170 9.49 -0.79 -0.56
N LEU A 171 10.00 -1.49 0.46
CA LEU A 171 10.64 -2.78 0.27
C LEU A 171 9.66 -3.81 -0.33
N GLY A 172 8.40 -3.79 0.12
CA GLY A 172 7.32 -4.62 -0.44
C GLY A 172 7.06 -4.33 -1.92
N GLY A 173 7.04 -3.06 -2.31
CA GLY A 173 6.94 -2.67 -3.73
C GLY A 173 8.14 -3.12 -4.57
N VAL A 174 9.36 -2.94 -4.07
CA VAL A 174 10.59 -3.41 -4.73
C VAL A 174 10.59 -4.93 -4.89
N CYS A 175 10.26 -5.65 -3.81
CA CYS A 175 10.13 -7.11 -3.84
C CYS A 175 9.10 -7.56 -4.87
N ALA A 176 7.89 -6.97 -4.84
CA ALA A 176 6.85 -7.30 -5.80
C ALA A 176 7.26 -7.05 -7.26
N ILE A 177 7.86 -5.90 -7.58
CA ILE A 177 8.35 -5.62 -8.94
C ILE A 177 9.34 -6.70 -9.39
N GLN A 178 10.31 -7.01 -8.55
CA GLN A 178 11.35 -7.97 -8.87
C GLN A 178 10.79 -9.39 -9.02
N GLU A 179 9.99 -9.88 -8.06
CA GLU A 179 9.43 -11.24 -8.09
C GLU A 179 8.39 -11.44 -9.21
N MET A 180 7.75 -10.38 -9.69
CA MET A 180 6.92 -10.42 -10.90
C MET A 180 7.76 -10.30 -12.19
N HIS A 181 9.02 -10.74 -12.15
CA HIS A 181 9.97 -10.73 -13.27
C HIS A 181 10.30 -9.35 -13.85
N GLY A 182 10.09 -8.30 -13.06
CA GLY A 182 10.49 -6.93 -13.39
C GLY A 182 12.00 -6.69 -13.22
N PRO A 183 12.46 -5.45 -13.51
CA PRO A 183 13.85 -5.10 -13.32
C PRO A 183 14.25 -5.04 -11.84
N ILE A 184 15.54 -5.20 -11.58
CA ILE A 184 16.12 -4.87 -10.26
C ILE A 184 15.92 -3.38 -9.99
N VAL A 185 15.32 -3.05 -8.86
CA VAL A 185 15.12 -1.68 -8.40
C VAL A 185 16.04 -1.45 -7.20
N PRO A 186 17.04 -0.56 -7.31
CA PRO A 186 17.89 -0.23 -6.16
C PRO A 186 17.07 0.29 -4.99
N TYR A 187 17.53 0.03 -3.77
CA TYR A 187 16.82 0.38 -2.55
C TYR A 187 17.74 1.10 -1.56
N ARG A 188 17.22 2.14 -0.92
CA ARG A 188 17.90 2.85 0.17
C ARG A 188 17.01 2.82 1.42
N PRO A 189 17.46 2.22 2.55
CA PRO A 189 16.76 2.28 3.82
C PRO A 189 16.95 3.64 4.49
N GLY A 190 16.12 3.95 5.47
CA GLY A 190 16.26 5.14 6.31
C GLY A 190 15.01 6.00 6.40
N ARG A 191 13.89 5.54 5.83
CA ARG A 191 12.59 6.21 6.02
C ARG A 191 12.15 6.06 7.47
N ARG A 192 11.43 7.06 7.94
CA ARG A 192 10.87 7.13 9.29
C ARG A 192 9.36 7.11 9.21
N ASP A 193 8.76 6.47 10.19
CA ASP A 193 7.32 6.56 10.37
C ASP A 193 6.95 7.93 10.91
N GLY A 194 5.91 8.51 10.32
CA GLY A 194 5.33 9.78 10.69
C GLY A 194 4.05 9.60 11.49
N GLU A 195 3.40 10.73 11.75
CA GLU A 195 2.17 10.83 12.53
C GLU A 195 1.00 11.27 11.65
N ALA A 196 -0.23 11.13 12.16
CA ALA A 196 -1.46 11.52 11.43
C ALA A 196 -1.46 12.99 10.97
N ALA A 197 -0.76 13.88 11.69
CA ALA A 197 -0.65 15.29 11.31
C ALA A 197 0.11 15.51 9.98
N ALA A 198 0.87 14.52 9.52
CA ALA A 198 1.58 14.57 8.24
C ALA A 198 0.75 14.01 7.07
N CYS A 199 -0.49 13.57 7.30
CA CYS A 199 -1.39 13.14 6.24
C CYS A 199 -1.55 14.23 5.18
N THR A 200 -1.43 13.84 3.92
CA THR A 200 -1.58 14.77 2.79
C THR A 200 -3.05 15.07 2.51
N PRO A 201 -3.38 16.19 1.84
CA PRO A 201 -4.73 16.42 1.34
C PRO A 201 -5.08 15.43 0.22
N ASP A 202 -6.38 15.19 0.00
CA ASP A 202 -6.86 14.38 -1.12
C ASP A 202 -6.56 15.06 -2.47
N GLY A 203 -6.65 14.30 -3.57
CA GLY A 203 -6.46 14.80 -4.94
C GLY A 203 -5.01 14.91 -5.40
N ARG A 204 -4.03 14.46 -4.59
CA ARG A 204 -2.62 14.41 -5.02
C ARG A 204 -2.32 13.25 -5.96
N LEU A 205 -3.14 12.20 -5.97
CA LEU A 205 -2.99 11.05 -6.85
C LEU A 205 -3.80 11.25 -8.14
N PRO A 206 -3.40 10.61 -9.26
CA PRO A 206 -4.06 10.83 -10.54
C PRO A 206 -5.50 10.31 -10.56
N ASP A 207 -6.34 10.96 -11.36
CA ASP A 207 -7.73 10.58 -11.62
C ASP A 207 -7.74 9.91 -12.99
N ALA A 208 -8.12 8.64 -12.99
CA ALA A 208 -8.12 7.78 -14.16
C ALA A 208 -9.06 8.26 -15.29
N SER A 209 -10.03 9.12 -14.98
CA SER A 209 -11.00 9.63 -15.96
C SER A 209 -10.46 10.79 -16.82
N GLN A 210 -9.29 11.33 -16.48
CA GLN A 210 -8.75 12.55 -17.06
C GLN A 210 -7.80 12.28 -18.25
N GLY A 211 -7.33 13.37 -18.87
CA GLY A 211 -6.40 13.33 -20.01
C GLY A 211 -4.97 13.78 -19.69
N ALA A 212 -4.18 14.02 -20.73
CA ALA A 212 -2.75 14.28 -20.64
C ALA A 212 -2.37 15.52 -19.81
N LYS A 213 -3.20 16.58 -19.85
CA LYS A 213 -2.96 17.76 -18.99
C LYS A 213 -2.98 17.38 -17.51
N HIS A 214 -3.95 16.57 -17.07
CA HIS A 214 -4.05 16.12 -15.68
C HIS A 214 -2.85 15.28 -15.27
N LEU A 215 -2.43 14.35 -16.14
CA LEU A 215 -1.21 13.57 -15.89
C LEU A 215 0.00 14.49 -15.72
N ARG A 216 0.19 15.49 -16.58
CA ARG A 216 1.27 16.47 -16.42
C ARG A 216 1.14 17.27 -15.12
N ASP A 217 -0.05 17.77 -14.79
CA ASP A 217 -0.28 18.53 -13.55
C ASP A 217 0.11 17.71 -12.29
N ILE A 218 -0.26 16.43 -12.25
CA ILE A 218 0.06 15.52 -11.12
C ILE A 218 1.55 15.17 -11.08
N PHE A 219 2.13 14.77 -12.20
CA PHE A 219 3.49 14.23 -12.21
C PHE A 219 4.56 15.34 -12.25
N TYR A 220 4.29 16.50 -12.85
CA TYR A 220 5.21 17.63 -12.83
C TYR A 220 5.30 18.27 -11.44
N ARG A 221 4.25 18.14 -10.60
CA ARG A 221 4.30 18.47 -9.16
C ARG A 221 5.36 17.66 -8.43
N MET A 222 5.57 16.40 -8.83
CA MET A 222 6.64 15.54 -8.31
C MET A 222 8.00 15.79 -8.99
N GLY A 223 7.99 16.48 -10.14
CA GLY A 223 9.17 16.85 -10.91
C GLY A 223 9.49 15.90 -12.06
N PHE A 224 8.58 15.01 -12.42
CA PHE A 224 8.76 14.10 -13.56
C PHE A 224 8.53 14.81 -14.91
N ASP A 225 9.08 14.23 -15.98
CA ASP A 225 8.83 14.62 -17.36
C ASP A 225 7.86 13.66 -18.10
N ASP A 226 7.56 13.94 -19.37
CA ASP A 226 6.62 13.13 -20.17
C ASP A 226 7.09 11.68 -20.40
N ARG A 227 8.41 11.45 -20.53
CA ARG A 227 8.96 10.08 -20.66
C ARG A 227 8.77 9.32 -19.37
N GLU A 228 9.03 9.96 -18.24
CA GLU A 228 8.95 9.36 -16.91
C GLU A 228 7.50 9.05 -16.53
N ILE A 229 6.54 9.89 -16.95
CA ILE A 229 5.09 9.58 -16.85
C ILE A 229 4.79 8.28 -17.60
N VAL A 230 5.18 8.20 -18.88
CA VAL A 230 4.91 7.02 -19.71
C VAL A 230 5.59 5.77 -19.15
N ALA A 231 6.83 5.88 -18.66
CA ALA A 231 7.53 4.77 -18.02
C ALA A 231 6.75 4.24 -16.81
N LEU A 232 6.33 5.11 -15.89
CA LEU A 232 5.57 4.73 -14.69
C LEU A 232 4.22 4.12 -15.03
N SER A 233 3.55 4.59 -16.09
CA SER A 233 2.30 3.99 -16.58
C SER A 233 2.46 2.52 -16.98
N GLY A 234 3.67 2.07 -17.35
CA GLY A 234 3.96 0.65 -17.58
C GLY A 234 3.72 -0.25 -16.37
N GLY A 235 3.62 0.31 -15.16
CA GLY A 235 3.17 -0.41 -13.97
C GLY A 235 1.76 -0.99 -14.10
N HIS A 236 0.94 -0.52 -15.04
CA HIS A 236 -0.35 -1.14 -15.37
C HIS A 236 -0.21 -2.46 -16.14
N ALA A 237 1.00 -2.94 -16.48
CA ALA A 237 1.15 -4.30 -17.01
C ALA A 237 0.74 -5.39 -16.00
N ILE A 238 0.70 -5.05 -14.71
CA ILE A 238 0.34 -5.92 -13.60
C ILE A 238 -0.97 -5.49 -12.92
N GLY A 239 -1.69 -6.47 -12.39
CA GLY A 239 -2.92 -6.30 -11.64
C GLY A 239 -4.14 -5.98 -12.50
N ARG A 240 -5.14 -5.43 -11.84
CA ARG A 240 -6.45 -5.12 -12.42
C ARG A 240 -7.20 -4.03 -11.64
N CYS A 241 -8.14 -3.39 -12.32
CA CYS A 241 -9.15 -2.56 -11.67
C CYS A 241 -10.29 -3.41 -11.08
N HIS A 242 -10.90 -2.88 -10.01
CA HIS A 242 -12.06 -3.47 -9.35
C HIS A 242 -13.16 -2.43 -9.15
N SER A 243 -14.40 -2.77 -9.52
CA SER A 243 -15.54 -1.85 -9.49
C SER A 243 -15.82 -1.32 -8.07
N ASN A 244 -15.64 -2.17 -7.05
CA ASN A 244 -15.85 -1.81 -5.65
C ASN A 244 -14.69 -1.02 -5.00
N ARG A 245 -13.57 -0.81 -5.72
CA ARG A 245 -12.42 -0.02 -5.23
C ARG A 245 -12.31 1.28 -6.02
N SER A 246 -12.27 1.17 -7.33
CA SER A 246 -11.96 2.29 -8.25
C SER A 246 -13.12 2.71 -9.14
N GLY A 247 -14.20 1.93 -9.18
CA GLY A 247 -15.27 2.07 -10.17
C GLY A 247 -14.97 1.42 -11.52
N TYR A 248 -13.70 1.17 -11.86
CA TYR A 248 -13.25 0.50 -13.09
C TYR A 248 -13.12 -1.02 -12.89
N GLU A 249 -13.13 -1.81 -13.97
CA GLU A 249 -13.13 -3.28 -13.88
C GLU A 249 -12.26 -3.96 -14.93
N GLY A 250 -11.39 -4.88 -14.50
CA GLY A 250 -10.66 -5.79 -15.38
C GLY A 250 -9.15 -5.54 -15.44
N PRO A 251 -8.38 -6.49 -15.99
CA PRO A 251 -6.93 -6.38 -16.16
C PRO A 251 -6.55 -5.60 -17.43
N TRP A 252 -5.35 -5.04 -17.43
CA TRP A 252 -4.77 -4.41 -18.63
C TRP A 252 -4.10 -5.40 -19.57
N THR A 253 -3.60 -6.52 -19.03
CA THR A 253 -2.86 -7.55 -19.77
C THR A 253 -3.43 -8.94 -19.51
N PHE A 254 -3.02 -9.92 -20.32
CA PHE A 254 -3.39 -11.33 -20.11
C PHE A 254 -2.56 -12.01 -19.00
N SER A 255 -1.53 -11.34 -18.47
CA SER A 255 -0.63 -11.87 -17.44
C SER A 255 -0.46 -10.84 -16.33
N PRO A 256 -1.50 -10.59 -15.52
CA PRO A 256 -1.52 -9.52 -14.52
C PRO A 256 -0.53 -9.73 -13.34
N THR A 257 0.22 -10.81 -13.32
CA THR A 257 1.26 -11.09 -12.32
C THR A 257 2.68 -11.08 -12.91
N MET A 258 2.83 -10.64 -14.16
CA MET A 258 4.11 -10.55 -14.87
C MET A 258 4.33 -9.12 -15.35
N LEU A 259 5.38 -8.46 -14.86
CA LEU A 259 5.76 -7.14 -15.36
C LEU A 259 6.48 -7.31 -16.69
N THR A 260 5.83 -6.93 -17.79
CA THR A 260 6.41 -6.91 -19.14
C THR A 260 6.04 -5.61 -19.85
N ASN A 261 6.59 -5.38 -21.04
CA ASN A 261 6.15 -4.29 -21.90
C ASN A 261 4.81 -4.54 -22.63
N ASP A 262 4.06 -5.60 -22.28
CA ASP A 262 2.81 -5.94 -22.95
C ASP A 262 1.72 -4.87 -22.76
N PHE A 263 1.76 -4.10 -21.68
CA PHE A 263 0.91 -2.93 -21.52
C PHE A 263 0.99 -2.01 -22.75
N TYR A 264 2.21 -1.70 -23.21
CA TYR A 264 2.41 -0.80 -24.35
C TYR A 264 2.07 -1.48 -25.68
N LYS A 265 2.44 -2.76 -25.85
CA LYS A 265 2.11 -3.53 -27.06
C LYS A 265 0.60 -3.63 -27.26
N LEU A 266 -0.12 -4.09 -26.24
CA LEU A 266 -1.58 -4.22 -26.29
C LEU A 266 -2.25 -2.87 -26.48
N LEU A 267 -1.74 -1.81 -25.84
CA LEU A 267 -2.29 -0.47 -26.02
C LEU A 267 -2.17 0.04 -27.47
N LEU A 268 -1.15 -0.38 -28.23
CA LEU A 268 -0.95 -0.01 -29.64
C LEU A 268 -1.64 -0.97 -30.63
N GLU A 269 -1.64 -2.26 -30.34
CA GLU A 269 -2.04 -3.33 -31.28
C GLU A 269 -3.53 -3.67 -31.19
N GLU A 270 -4.11 -3.60 -29.99
CA GLU A 270 -5.53 -3.89 -29.81
C GLU A 270 -6.42 -2.76 -30.33
N LYS A 271 -7.59 -3.15 -30.84
CA LYS A 271 -8.63 -2.20 -31.23
C LYS A 271 -9.51 -1.93 -30.02
N TRP A 272 -9.42 -0.73 -29.47
CA TRP A 272 -10.20 -0.34 -28.30
C TRP A 272 -11.58 0.22 -28.66
N GLN A 273 -12.56 0.01 -27.76
CA GLN A 273 -13.86 0.68 -27.78
C GLN A 273 -14.28 1.08 -26.37
N TYR A 274 -15.13 2.09 -26.25
CA TYR A 274 -15.76 2.37 -24.96
C TYR A 274 -16.72 1.24 -24.57
N LYS A 275 -16.51 0.70 -23.37
CA LYS A 275 -17.36 -0.30 -22.74
C LYS A 275 -18.74 0.31 -22.46
N LYS A 276 -19.80 -0.43 -22.79
CA LYS A 276 -21.19 -0.04 -22.51
C LYS A 276 -21.64 -0.71 -21.21
N TRP A 277 -21.65 0.04 -20.11
CA TRP A 277 -21.91 -0.46 -18.77
C TRP A 277 -22.25 0.70 -17.81
N ASP A 278 -22.61 0.38 -16.56
CA ASP A 278 -23.03 1.36 -15.54
C ASP A 278 -21.84 1.99 -14.77
N GLY A 279 -20.61 1.63 -15.14
CA GLY A 279 -19.39 2.20 -14.56
C GLY A 279 -18.90 3.47 -15.26
N PRO A 280 -17.77 4.04 -14.82
CA PRO A 280 -17.13 5.16 -15.48
C PRO A 280 -16.70 4.82 -16.92
N LYS A 281 -16.36 5.84 -17.71
CA LYS A 281 -15.85 5.64 -19.07
C LYS A 281 -14.58 4.80 -19.02
N GLN A 282 -14.67 3.61 -19.57
CA GLN A 282 -13.60 2.62 -19.63
C GLN A 282 -13.52 2.10 -21.06
N LEU A 283 -12.31 1.81 -21.53
CA LEU A 283 -12.13 1.10 -22.79
C LEU A 283 -12.05 -0.41 -22.54
N GLU A 284 -12.59 -1.19 -23.46
CA GLU A 284 -12.36 -2.63 -23.57
C GLU A 284 -11.79 -2.94 -24.96
N ASP A 285 -11.02 -4.01 -25.05
CA ASP A 285 -10.56 -4.50 -26.35
C ASP A 285 -11.77 -5.04 -27.15
N LYS A 286 -11.80 -4.82 -28.46
CA LYS A 286 -12.92 -5.24 -29.32
C LYS A 286 -12.96 -6.75 -29.54
N THR A 287 -11.82 -7.42 -29.38
CA THR A 287 -11.59 -8.79 -29.82
C THR A 287 -12.16 -9.80 -28.83
N THR A 288 -11.65 -9.78 -27.60
CA THR A 288 -12.02 -10.69 -26.50
C THR A 288 -12.92 -10.00 -25.48
N LYS A 289 -12.85 -8.66 -25.36
CA LYS A 289 -13.51 -7.86 -24.31
C LYS A 289 -13.10 -8.26 -22.89
N THR A 290 -11.90 -8.82 -22.76
CA THR A 290 -11.36 -9.27 -21.47
C THR A 290 -10.37 -8.28 -20.88
N LEU A 291 -9.76 -7.43 -21.72
CA LEU A 291 -8.84 -6.41 -21.29
C LEU A 291 -9.53 -5.06 -21.16
N MET A 292 -8.95 -4.18 -20.36
CA MET A 292 -9.40 -2.81 -20.21
C MET A 292 -8.25 -1.81 -20.29
N MET A 293 -8.60 -0.57 -20.63
CA MET A 293 -7.73 0.59 -20.48
C MET A 293 -8.51 1.73 -19.83
N LEU A 294 -7.85 2.48 -18.95
CA LEU A 294 -8.39 3.72 -18.40
C LEU A 294 -8.31 4.84 -19.46
N PRO A 295 -9.15 5.89 -19.36
CA PRO A 295 -8.99 7.10 -20.17
C PRO A 295 -7.57 7.69 -20.11
N THR A 296 -6.93 7.68 -18.93
CA THR A 296 -5.53 8.10 -18.77
C THR A 296 -4.53 7.17 -19.44
N ASP A 297 -4.82 5.87 -19.62
CA ASP A 297 -3.93 4.97 -20.37
C ASP A 297 -4.06 5.25 -21.86
N HIS A 298 -5.30 5.41 -22.34
CA HIS A 298 -5.55 5.68 -23.75
C HIS A 298 -4.96 7.02 -24.22
N VAL A 299 -4.83 8.01 -23.31
CA VAL A 299 -4.21 9.28 -23.68
C VAL A 299 -2.73 9.16 -24.03
N LEU A 300 -2.04 8.11 -23.54
CA LEU A 300 -0.63 7.88 -23.83
C LEU A 300 -0.36 7.64 -25.32
N THR A 301 -1.34 7.13 -26.08
CA THR A 301 -1.20 6.89 -27.53
C THR A 301 -1.77 8.00 -28.42
N THR A 302 -2.53 8.93 -27.84
CA THR A 302 -3.18 10.03 -28.58
C THR A 302 -2.51 11.38 -28.35
N ASP A 303 -1.81 11.57 -27.22
CA ASP A 303 -0.95 12.73 -26.98
C ASP A 303 0.37 12.60 -27.77
N LYS A 304 0.73 13.66 -28.50
CA LYS A 304 1.88 13.67 -29.43
C LYS A 304 3.23 13.54 -28.72
N ALA A 305 3.35 13.93 -27.46
CA ALA A 305 4.60 13.84 -26.72
C ALA A 305 4.72 12.52 -25.95
N PHE A 306 3.60 11.92 -25.52
CA PHE A 306 3.61 10.59 -24.89
C PHE A 306 3.80 9.46 -25.90
N ARG A 307 3.11 9.51 -27.04
CA ARG A 307 3.07 8.41 -28.02
C ARG A 307 4.46 7.89 -28.44
N PRO A 308 5.47 8.73 -28.74
CA PRO A 308 6.79 8.24 -29.13
C PRO A 308 7.47 7.37 -28.06
N TRP A 309 7.18 7.61 -26.77
CA TRP A 309 7.70 6.78 -25.67
C TRP A 309 6.95 5.46 -25.55
N VAL A 310 5.64 5.46 -25.76
CA VAL A 310 4.84 4.22 -25.84
C VAL A 310 5.37 3.31 -26.95
N GLU A 311 5.62 3.86 -28.13
CA GLU A 311 6.15 3.10 -29.28
C GLU A 311 7.56 2.54 -28.99
N LYS A 312 8.44 3.31 -28.34
CA LYS A 312 9.77 2.83 -27.92
C LYS A 312 9.69 1.68 -26.92
N TYR A 313 8.88 1.83 -25.87
CA TYR A 313 8.76 0.79 -24.85
C TYR A 313 8.05 -0.46 -25.35
N ALA A 314 7.08 -0.33 -26.27
CA ALA A 314 6.47 -1.49 -26.93
C ALA A 314 7.48 -2.29 -27.77
N ALA A 315 8.42 -1.59 -28.44
CA ALA A 315 9.43 -2.22 -29.29
C ALA A 315 10.61 -2.82 -28.49
N ASP A 316 10.90 -2.30 -27.30
CA ASP A 316 12.11 -2.65 -26.52
C ASP A 316 11.80 -2.77 -25.02
N ASN A 317 11.72 -4.01 -24.54
CA ASN A 317 11.46 -4.31 -23.13
C ASN A 317 12.66 -3.93 -22.23
N ASP A 318 13.89 -4.03 -22.73
CA ASP A 318 15.09 -3.71 -21.94
C ASP A 318 15.18 -2.20 -21.71
N LEU A 319 14.85 -1.40 -22.73
CA LEU A 319 14.70 0.05 -22.60
C LEU A 319 13.60 0.40 -21.59
N PHE A 320 12.43 -0.25 -21.69
CA PHE A 320 11.36 -0.05 -20.71
C PHE A 320 11.84 -0.36 -19.30
N PHE A 321 12.45 -1.53 -19.07
CA PHE A 321 12.91 -1.96 -17.75
C PHE A 321 13.98 -1.04 -17.17
N LYS A 322 14.92 -0.58 -18.00
CA LYS A 322 15.94 0.39 -17.60
C LYS A 322 15.32 1.70 -17.12
N ASP A 323 14.43 2.28 -17.91
CA ASP A 323 13.81 3.56 -17.57
C ASP A 323 12.79 3.40 -16.41
N PHE A 324 12.01 2.32 -16.39
CA PHE A 324 11.07 2.00 -15.31
C PHE A 324 11.79 1.87 -13.97
N SER A 325 12.87 1.10 -13.89
CA SER A 325 13.64 0.95 -12.65
C SER A 325 14.20 2.29 -12.16
N ALA A 326 14.78 3.09 -13.06
CA ALA A 326 15.33 4.41 -12.71
C ALA A 326 14.26 5.39 -12.19
N VAL A 327 13.08 5.39 -12.81
CA VAL A 327 12.00 6.32 -12.45
C VAL A 327 11.26 5.86 -11.19
N VAL A 328 11.05 4.55 -11.00
CA VAL A 328 10.50 3.99 -9.75
C VAL A 328 11.46 4.25 -8.58
N LEU A 329 12.76 4.05 -8.77
CA LEU A 329 13.77 4.42 -7.77
C LEU A 329 13.63 5.89 -7.39
N ARG A 330 13.59 6.78 -8.40
CA ARG A 330 13.45 8.22 -8.17
C ARG A 330 12.19 8.53 -7.37
N LEU A 331 11.04 7.99 -7.78
CA LEU A 331 9.76 8.15 -7.07
C LEU A 331 9.87 7.73 -5.61
N PHE A 332 10.40 6.53 -5.34
CA PHE A 332 10.49 5.98 -4.00
C PHE A 332 11.42 6.78 -3.09
N GLU A 333 12.33 7.59 -3.64
CA GLU A 333 13.23 8.46 -2.87
C GLU A 333 12.74 9.90 -2.73
N LEU A 334 11.67 10.31 -3.44
CA LEU A 334 11.10 11.65 -3.30
C LEU A 334 10.62 11.93 -1.86
N GLY A 335 11.09 13.05 -1.29
CA GLY A 335 10.72 13.49 0.05
C GLY A 335 11.44 12.77 1.20
N VAL A 336 12.38 11.86 0.90
CA VAL A 336 13.16 11.18 1.94
C VAL A 336 14.44 11.98 2.24
N PRO A 337 14.72 12.34 3.50
CA PRO A 337 15.87 13.17 3.88
C PRO A 337 17.17 12.34 3.96
N PHE A 338 17.54 11.69 2.86
CA PHE A 338 18.81 10.97 2.78
C PHE A 338 19.99 11.94 2.79
N ALA A 339 21.11 11.50 3.39
CA ALA A 339 22.33 12.28 3.37
C ALA A 339 22.84 12.44 1.93
N GLU A 340 23.30 13.64 1.58
CA GLU A 340 23.91 13.92 0.27
C GLU A 340 25.10 12.97 0.01
N GLY A 341 25.18 12.42 -1.20
CA GLY A 341 26.24 11.48 -1.59
C GLY A 341 25.98 10.02 -1.21
N SER A 342 24.89 9.72 -0.47
CA SER A 342 24.51 8.34 -0.13
C SER A 342 23.85 7.58 -1.29
N GLU A 343 23.79 8.15 -2.50
CA GLU A 343 23.31 7.49 -3.71
C GLU A 343 24.14 6.24 -4.06
N ASN A 344 25.41 6.23 -3.68
CA ASN A 344 26.34 5.12 -3.90
C ASN A 344 26.18 4.00 -2.86
N SER A 345 25.36 4.19 -1.82
CA SER A 345 25.07 3.16 -0.80
C SER A 345 23.73 2.47 -1.02
N ARG A 346 23.14 2.58 -2.23
CA ARG A 346 21.93 1.84 -2.58
C ARG A 346 22.22 0.34 -2.63
N TRP A 347 21.29 -0.44 -2.10
CA TRP A 347 21.34 -1.88 -2.09
C TRP A 347 20.58 -2.46 -3.27
N THR A 348 21.00 -3.63 -3.71
CA THR A 348 20.26 -4.48 -4.64
C THR A 348 19.92 -5.78 -3.92
N PHE A 349 18.66 -6.19 -3.97
CA PHE A 349 18.23 -7.46 -3.41
C PHE A 349 18.22 -8.54 -4.49
N LYS A 350 18.47 -9.79 -4.08
CA LYS A 350 18.41 -10.93 -4.98
C LYS A 350 16.96 -11.46 -5.01
N PRO A 351 16.30 -11.50 -6.18
CA PRO A 351 15.02 -12.14 -6.33
C PRO A 351 15.10 -13.65 -6.09
N THR A 352 13.99 -14.29 -5.75
CA THR A 352 13.98 -15.74 -5.43
C THR A 352 14.24 -16.64 -6.63
N HIS A 353 13.95 -16.14 -7.84
CA HIS A 353 14.14 -16.84 -9.11
C HIS A 353 15.50 -16.55 -9.80
N ALA A 354 16.35 -15.71 -9.19
CA ALA A 354 17.59 -15.20 -9.78
C ALA A 354 18.84 -16.05 -9.51
#